data_AF-A0A957CPH9-F1
#
_entry.id   AF-A0A957CPH9-F1
#
_cell.length_a   1.000
_cell.length_b   1.000
_cell.length_c   1.000
_cell.angle_alpha   90.00
_cell.angle_beta   90.00
_cell.angle_gamma   90.00
#
_symmetry.space_group_name_H-M   'P 1'
#
loop_
_entity.id
_entity.type
_entity.pdbx_description
1 polymer ?
#
loop_
_entity_poly.entity_id
_entity_poly.type
_entity_poly.pdbx_seq_one_letter_code
_entity_poly.pdbx_strand_id
1 'polypeptide(L)'
;MFGGDGILKSRDPVENEKIIKYKDLIANAIMLQNVVDLTDVLHEMVQEGYEVTTEVVATFSPYIREHIKRFGEYVIDLEMIPPPLQPDKPFLSPMAA
;
A
#
# COMPACT_ATOMS: atom_id res chain seq x y z
N MET A 1 -10.95 -10.40 -7.41
CA MET A 1 -10.77 -10.07 -5.97
C MET A 1 -9.38 -10.56 -5.54
N PHE A 2 -8.82 -10.06 -4.44
CA PHE A 2 -7.58 -10.60 -3.88
C PHE A 2 -7.74 -12.11 -3.62
N GLY A 3 -6.83 -12.94 -4.13
CA GLY A 3 -6.83 -14.40 -3.92
C GLY A 3 -7.95 -15.22 -4.58
N GLY A 4 -8.80 -14.65 -5.45
CA GLY A 4 -9.83 -15.43 -6.16
C GLY A 4 -10.63 -14.64 -7.19
N ASP A 5 -11.22 -15.36 -8.16
CA ASP A 5 -11.86 -14.85 -9.39
C ASP A 5 -13.11 -13.99 -9.19
N GLY A 6 -13.38 -13.50 -7.97
CA GLY A 6 -14.54 -12.65 -7.70
C GLY A 6 -15.89 -13.38 -7.77
N ILE A 7 -15.88 -14.70 -7.97
CA ILE A 7 -17.08 -15.53 -7.94
C ILE A 7 -17.48 -15.73 -6.48
N LEU A 8 -18.59 -15.10 -6.08
CA LEU A 8 -19.24 -15.38 -4.80
C LEU A 8 -19.70 -16.84 -4.84
N LYS A 9 -19.01 -17.72 -4.12
CA LYS A 9 -19.33 -19.15 -4.06
C LYS A 9 -20.69 -19.41 -3.40
N SER A 10 -21.22 -18.42 -2.68
CA SER A 10 -22.46 -18.50 -1.91
C SER A 10 -23.39 -17.33 -2.24
N ARG A 11 -24.70 -17.60 -2.29
CA ARG A 11 -25.76 -16.60 -2.43
C ARG A 11 -26.22 -16.05 -1.07
N ASP A 12 -25.58 -16.43 0.03
CA ASP A 12 -25.89 -15.90 1.37
C ASP A 12 -25.38 -14.45 1.52
N PRO A 13 -26.27 -13.47 1.73
CA PRO A 13 -25.89 -12.07 1.96
C PRO A 13 -24.92 -11.89 3.13
N VAL A 14 -25.04 -12.68 4.20
CA VAL A 14 -24.21 -12.55 5.41
C VAL A 14 -22.77 -13.01 5.13
N GLU A 15 -22.59 -14.09 4.37
CA GLU A 15 -21.26 -14.55 3.96
C GLU A 15 -20.61 -13.55 2.99
N ASN A 16 -21.39 -12.97 2.08
CA ASN A 16 -20.90 -11.97 1.14
C ASN A 16 -20.45 -10.69 1.85
N GLU A 17 -21.19 -10.23 2.86
CA GLU A 17 -20.79 -9.07 3.68
C GLU A 17 -19.47 -9.31 4.41
N LYS A 18 -19.28 -10.50 5.00
CA LYS A 18 -18.01 -10.87 5.66
C LYS A 18 -16.84 -10.84 4.69
N ILE A 19 -17.05 -11.37 3.47
CA ILE A 19 -16.03 -11.39 2.43
C ILE A 19 -15.66 -9.98 1.98
N ILE A 20 -16.63 -9.08 1.83
CA ILE A 20 -16.37 -7.68 1.45
C ILE A 20 -15.54 -6.99 2.53
N LYS A 21 -16.00 -7.01 3.79
CA LYS A 21 -15.29 -6.36 4.91
C LYS A 21 -13.86 -6.87 5.09
N TYR A 22 -13.67 -8.19 4.99
CA TYR A 22 -12.33 -8.79 5.07
C TYR A 22 -11.42 -8.28 3.96
N LYS A 23 -11.93 -8.14 2.74
CA LYS A 23 -11.14 -7.69 1.60
C LYS A 23 -10.88 -6.20 1.63
N ASP A 24 -11.81 -5.39 2.13
CA ASP A 24 -11.60 -3.97 2.35
C ASP A 24 -10.48 -3.75 3.37
N LEU A 25 -10.46 -4.55 4.45
CA LEU A 25 -9.38 -4.52 5.44
C LEU A 25 -8.01 -4.83 4.80
N ILE A 26 -7.94 -5.90 4.00
CA ILE A 26 -6.69 -6.27 3.30
C ILE A 26 -6.26 -5.18 2.31
N ALA A 27 -7.20 -4.65 1.52
CA ALA A 27 -6.92 -3.61 0.55
C ALA A 27 -6.35 -2.35 1.23
N ASN A 28 -6.95 -1.93 2.36
CA ASN A 28 -6.48 -0.79 3.13
C ASN A 28 -5.09 -1.04 3.75
N ALA A 29 -4.84 -2.24 4.28
CA ALA A 29 -3.52 -2.59 4.83
C ALA A 29 -2.43 -2.58 3.76
N ILE A 30 -2.73 -3.11 2.58
CA ILE A 30 -1.82 -3.09 1.42
C ILE A 30 -1.57 -1.66 0.95
N MET A 31 -2.63 -0.84 0.83
CA MET A 31 -2.49 0.56 0.43
C MET A 31 -1.60 1.34 1.41
N LEU A 32 -1.74 1.09 2.71
CA LEU A 32 -0.89 1.70 3.72
C LEU A 32 0.58 1.32 3.51
N GLN A 33 0.88 0.02 3.34
CA GLN A 33 2.25 -0.43 3.10
C GLN A 33 2.84 0.20 1.82
N ASN A 34 2.07 0.23 0.74
CA ASN A 34 2.49 0.86 -0.51
C ASN A 34 2.80 2.34 -0.32
N VAL A 35 2.00 3.08 0.43
CA VAL A 35 2.25 4.50 0.71
C VAL A 35 3.53 4.67 1.51
N VAL A 36 3.76 3.86 2.55
CA VAL A 36 4.99 3.90 3.35
C VAL A 36 6.22 3.70 2.45
N ASP A 37 6.22 2.62 1.66
CA ASP A 37 7.35 2.29 0.77
C ASP A 37 7.59 3.39 -0.27
N LEU A 38 6.51 3.92 -0.88
CA LEU A 38 6.61 5.03 -1.84
C LEU A 38 7.17 6.29 -1.18
N THR A 39 6.72 6.65 0.01
CA THR A 39 7.23 7.84 0.73
C THR A 39 8.69 7.70 1.11
N ASP A 40 9.15 6.48 1.43
CA ASP A 40 10.56 6.22 1.72
C ASP A 40 11.43 6.41 0.48
N VAL A 41 11.02 5.84 -0.66
CA VAL A 41 11.74 6.00 -1.93
C VAL A 41 11.74 7.46 -2.41
N LEU A 42 10.60 8.16 -2.34
CA LEU A 42 10.53 9.57 -2.74
C LEU A 42 11.42 10.45 -1.86
N HIS A 43 11.49 10.16 -0.56
CA HIS A 43 12.39 10.87 0.34
C HIS A 43 13.87 10.65 -0.02
N GLU A 44 14.27 9.40 -0.30
CA GLU A 44 15.62 9.08 -0.76
C GLU A 44 15.97 9.81 -2.06
N MET A 45 15.05 9.86 -3.03
CA MET A 45 15.22 10.61 -4.27
C MET A 45 15.49 12.11 -4.01
N VAL A 46 14.76 12.73 -3.08
CA VAL A 46 15.02 14.14 -2.70
C VAL A 46 16.38 14.30 -2.04
N GLN A 47 16.82 13.35 -1.21
CA GLN A 47 18.17 13.38 -0.62
C GLN A 47 19.29 13.25 -1.66
N GLU A 48 19.04 12.50 -2.74
CA GLU A 48 19.95 12.37 -3.88
C GLU A 48 19.95 13.61 -4.81
N GLY A 49 19.06 14.57 -4.57
CA GLY A 49 18.97 15.83 -5.31
C GLY A 49 17.99 15.82 -6.46
N TYR A 50 17.13 14.79 -6.57
CA TYR A 50 16.02 14.80 -7.52
C TYR A 50 14.89 15.71 -7.04
N GLU A 51 14.23 16.37 -7.99
CA GLU A 51 13.07 17.22 -7.72
C GLU A 51 11.80 16.36 -7.66
N VAL A 52 11.09 16.42 -6.53
CA VAL A 52 9.81 15.74 -6.32
C VAL A 52 8.75 16.80 -6.05
N THR A 53 7.87 17.02 -7.02
CA THR A 53 6.78 17.99 -6.95
C THR A 53 5.43 17.30 -6.66
N THR A 54 4.44 18.09 -6.25
CA THR A 54 3.08 17.61 -6.01
C THR A 54 2.43 16.98 -7.24
N GLU A 55 2.75 17.48 -8.42
CA GLU A 55 2.21 16.99 -9.70
C GLU A 55 2.75 15.60 -10.01
N VAL A 56 4.05 15.38 -9.77
CA VAL A 56 4.69 14.07 -9.91
C VAL A 56 4.08 13.07 -8.93
N VAL A 57 3.95 13.46 -7.66
CA VAL A 57 3.34 12.60 -6.62
C VAL A 57 1.90 12.23 -6.96
N ALA A 58 1.12 13.16 -7.54
CA ALA A 58 -0.26 12.92 -7.96
C ALA A 58 -0.40 11.88 -9.09
N THR A 59 0.67 11.56 -9.82
CA THR A 59 0.65 10.50 -10.84
C THR A 59 0.70 9.09 -10.26
N PHE A 60 1.17 8.95 -9.02
CA PHE A 60 1.26 7.66 -8.35
C PHE A 60 -0.08 7.25 -7.76
N SER A 61 -0.41 5.96 -7.89
CA SER A 61 -1.55 5.37 -7.21
C SER A 61 -1.04 4.52 -6.04
N PRO A 62 -1.65 4.59 -4.85
CA PRO A 62 -1.32 3.69 -3.74
C PRO A 62 -1.78 2.24 -3.99
N TYR A 63 -2.41 1.96 -5.13
CA TYR A 63 -2.99 0.65 -5.47
C TYR A 63 -2.12 -0.18 -6.41
N ILE A 64 -0.80 -0.10 -6.24
CA ILE A 64 0.20 -0.93 -6.94
C ILE A 64 0.08 -2.37 -6.42
N ARG A 65 0.02 -3.34 -7.35
CA ARG A 65 -0.26 -4.75 -7.04
C ARG A 65 0.80 -5.73 -7.56
N GLU A 66 1.78 -5.25 -8.32
CA GLU A 66 2.76 -6.08 -9.02
C GLU A 66 3.75 -6.77 -8.06
N HIS A 67 4.15 -6.08 -6.99
CA HIS A 67 5.07 -6.59 -5.96
C HIS A 67 4.40 -7.51 -4.94
N ILE A 68 3.08 -7.68 -5.00
CA ILE A 68 2.32 -8.39 -3.98
C ILE A 68 2.10 -9.87 -4.36
N LYS A 69 2.55 -10.77 -3.49
CA LYS A 69 2.38 -12.22 -3.67
C LYS A 69 0.93 -12.67 -3.42
N ARG A 70 0.02 -12.43 -4.36
CA ARG A 70 -1.43 -12.70 -4.16
C ARG A 70 -1.81 -14.18 -3.92
N PHE A 71 -0.91 -15.12 -4.18
CA PHE A 71 -1.14 -16.56 -4.03
C PHE A 71 0.10 -17.29 -3.48
N GLY A 72 -0.14 -18.44 -2.85
CA GLY A 72 0.90 -19.29 -2.25
C GLY A 72 1.03 -19.08 -0.75
N GLU A 73 2.02 -19.74 -0.15
CA GLU A 73 2.24 -19.70 1.28
C GLU A 73 2.98 -18.42 1.69
N TYR A 74 2.51 -17.84 2.80
CA TYR A 74 3.14 -16.75 3.52
C TYR A 74 3.75 -17.30 4.79
N VAL A 75 5.05 -17.12 4.97
CA VAL A 75 5.71 -17.32 6.27
C VAL A 75 5.69 -15.97 6.94
N ILE A 76 4.93 -15.86 8.03
CA ILE A 76 4.82 -14.63 8.83
C ILE A 76 5.72 -14.78 10.03
N ASP A 77 6.74 -13.93 10.10
CA ASP A 77 7.55 -13.77 11.31
C ASP A 77 6.84 -12.78 12.24
N LEU A 78 6.42 -13.25 13.41
CA LEU A 78 5.75 -12.43 14.42
C LEU A 78 6.74 -11.75 15.38
N GLU A 79 8.01 -12.15 15.37
CA GLU A 79 9.07 -11.52 16.16
C GLU A 79 9.68 -10.32 15.42
N MET A 80 9.49 -10.23 14.10
CA MET A 80 9.89 -9.09 13.28
C MET A 80 9.01 -7.87 13.58
N ILE A 81 9.55 -6.96 14.38
CA ILE A 81 8.89 -5.68 14.67
C ILE A 81 9.16 -4.72 13.50
N PRO A 82 8.12 -4.21 12.80
CA PRO A 82 8.31 -3.26 11.72
C PRO A 82 8.85 -1.92 12.27
N PRO A 83 9.60 -1.15 11.46
CA PRO A 83 10.03 0.18 11.84
C PRO A 83 8.81 1.07 12.15
N PRO A 84 8.98 2.09 13.01
CA PRO A 84 7.89 3.00 13.35
C PRO A 84 7.43 3.78 12.12
N LEU A 85 6.12 4.00 12.03
CA LEU A 85 5.54 4.84 10.97
C LEU A 85 6.02 6.28 11.12
N GLN A 86 6.41 6.90 9.99
CA GLN A 86 6.88 8.29 9.93
C GLN A 86 5.96 9.11 8.99
N PRO A 87 4.77 9.50 9.44
CA PRO A 87 3.79 10.20 8.58
C PRO A 87 4.25 11.60 8.15
N ASP A 88 5.13 12.24 8.94
CA ASP A 88 5.59 13.62 8.70
C ASP A 88 6.89 13.68 7.88
N LYS A 89 7.31 12.57 7.28
CA LYS A 89 8.57 12.47 6.52
C LYS A 89 8.51 13.40 5.29
N PRO A 90 9.41 14.40 5.16
CA PRO A 90 9.36 15.35 4.07
C PRO A 90 9.95 14.75 2.79
N PHE A 91 9.15 14.62 1.74
CA PHE A 91 9.59 14.13 0.42
C PHE A 91 9.26 15.10 -0.71
N LEU A 92 8.69 16.27 -0.40
CA LEU A 92 8.50 17.34 -1.36
C LEU A 92 9.73 18.23 -1.36
N SER A 93 10.24 18.56 -2.55
CA SER A 93 11.30 19.55 -2.68
C SER A 93 10.79 20.91 -2.19
N PRO A 94 11.58 21.69 -1.42
CA PRO A 94 11.19 23.04 -1.02
C PRO A 94 10.93 23.87 -2.28
N MET A 95 9.75 24.49 -2.36
CA MET A 95 9.42 25.40 -3.45
C MET A 95 10.46 26.53 -3.45
N ALA A 96 11.16 26.73 -4.58
CA ALA A 96 12.07 27.86 -4.72
C ALA A 96 11.29 29.15 -4.42
N ALA A 97 11.76 29.90 -3.42
CA ALA A 97 11.18 31.18 -3.00
C ALA A 97 11.43 32.28 -4.03
#